data_AF-A0A451BAT9-F1
#
_entry.id   AF-A0A451BAT9-F1
#
_cell.length_a   1.000
_cell.length_b   1.000
_cell.length_c   1.000
_cell.angle_alpha   90.00
_cell.angle_beta   90.00
_cell.angle_gamma   90.00
#
_symmetry.space_group_name_H-M   'P 1'
#
loop_
_entity.id
_entity.type
_entity.pdbx_description
1 polymer ?
#
loop_
_entity_poly.entity_id
_entity_poly.type
_entity_poly.pdbx_seq_one_letter_code
_entity_poly.pdbx_strand_id
1 'polypeptide(L)'
;MEWFVGITMLITGFLLDRIYEWYKKRKAGLTGQAHDIIARLGASVQSFTGNDFLSNNPTDNFRITRHVYEHATGDVIGTCFRENPICYGEQDLARLLPKGASFARLTTDNVCPEADRTKAEAMLKELVPNARIVNVSSVDYFTSIDGIFTELSDGTHIAFVTFPKTGTEDHNRGIVFYGHTAKAFFEYFRDLRDVSESVLGQRTEAESAANSLGG
;
A
#
# COMPACT_ATOMS: atom_id res chain seq x y z
N MET A 1 -13.50 -25.36 31.73
CA MET A 1 -13.02 -23.97 31.82
C MET A 1 -11.53 -23.84 31.46
N GLU A 2 -10.69 -24.83 31.75
CA GLU A 2 -9.23 -24.78 31.51
C GLU A 2 -8.80 -24.80 30.03
N TRP A 3 -9.57 -25.43 29.13
CA TRP A 3 -9.26 -25.46 27.69
C TRP A 3 -9.37 -24.10 26.98
N PHE A 4 -10.29 -23.24 27.42
CA PHE A 4 -10.44 -21.89 26.85
C PHE A 4 -9.25 -20.98 27.20
N VAL A 5 -8.66 -21.17 28.38
CA VAL A 5 -7.47 -20.43 28.84
C VAL A 5 -6.22 -20.86 28.05
N GLY A 6 -6.10 -22.15 27.74
CA GLY A 6 -5.00 -22.67 26.91
C GLY A 6 -5.03 -22.15 25.47
N ILE A 7 -6.22 -22.08 24.87
CA ILE A 7 -6.40 -21.55 23.49
C ILE A 7 -6.16 -20.04 23.46
N THR A 8 -6.64 -19.29 24.45
CA THR A 8 -6.35 -17.85 24.54
C THR A 8 -4.86 -17.59 24.73
N MET A 9 -4.18 -18.31 25.63
CA MET A 9 -2.72 -18.17 25.78
C MET A 9 -1.93 -18.51 24.51
N LEU A 10 -2.36 -19.49 23.72
CA LEU A 10 -1.73 -19.82 22.44
C LEU A 10 -1.96 -18.74 21.37
N ILE A 11 -3.17 -18.18 21.28
CA ILE A 11 -3.48 -17.09 20.34
C ILE A 11 -2.73 -15.82 20.74
N THR A 12 -2.73 -15.46 22.03
CA THR A 12 -1.99 -14.29 22.52
C THR A 12 -0.49 -14.49 22.37
N GLY A 13 0.04 -15.69 22.62
CA GLY A 13 1.43 -16.05 22.39
C GLY A 13 1.83 -15.95 20.92
N PHE A 14 1.00 -16.47 20.01
CA PHE A 14 1.25 -16.41 18.56
C PHE A 14 1.16 -14.97 18.00
N LEU A 15 0.22 -14.18 18.49
CA LEU A 15 0.10 -12.76 18.15
C LEU A 15 1.29 -11.95 18.68
N LEU A 16 1.70 -12.18 19.92
CA LEU A 16 2.87 -11.52 20.53
C LEU A 16 4.17 -11.92 19.83
N ASP A 17 4.32 -13.18 19.42
CA ASP A 17 5.49 -13.67 18.69
C ASP A 17 5.54 -13.07 17.27
N ARG A 18 4.38 -12.94 16.59
CA ARG A 18 4.28 -12.17 15.33
C ARG A 18 4.61 -10.70 15.51
N ILE A 19 4.14 -10.06 16.59
CA ILE A 19 4.43 -8.66 16.91
C ILE A 19 5.90 -8.48 17.27
N TYR A 20 6.53 -9.45 17.92
CA TYR A 20 7.94 -9.44 18.33
C TYR A 20 8.88 -9.68 17.15
N GLU A 21 8.65 -10.72 16.35
CA GLU A 21 9.36 -10.94 15.08
C GLU A 21 9.12 -9.76 14.12
N TRP A 22 7.95 -9.12 14.18
CA TRP A 22 7.71 -7.87 13.47
C TRP A 22 8.46 -6.68 14.09
N TYR A 23 8.54 -6.50 15.41
CA TYR A 23 9.33 -5.42 16.01
C TYR A 23 10.82 -5.54 15.66
N LYS A 24 11.30 -6.78 15.60
CA LYS A 24 12.62 -7.15 15.12
C LYS A 24 12.79 -6.87 13.63
N LYS A 25 11.81 -7.21 12.78
CA LYS A 25 11.76 -6.83 11.34
C LYS A 25 11.51 -5.33 11.10
N ARG A 26 10.84 -4.63 12.01
CA ARG A 26 10.53 -3.19 12.01
C ARG A 26 11.77 -2.38 12.31
N LYS A 27 12.62 -2.89 13.20
CA LYS A 27 13.93 -2.32 13.51
C LYS A 27 15.02 -2.71 12.51
N ALA A 28 14.85 -3.84 11.78
CA ALA A 28 15.87 -4.39 10.88
C ALA A 28 15.56 -4.36 9.37
N GLY A 29 14.32 -4.09 8.93
CA GLY A 29 13.89 -4.36 7.54
C GLY A 29 12.70 -3.57 6.97
N LEU A 30 11.89 -2.86 7.76
CA LEU A 30 10.93 -1.87 7.22
C LEU A 30 11.63 -0.56 6.81
N THR A 31 12.79 -0.30 7.40
CA THR A 31 13.77 0.71 6.98
C THR A 31 14.43 0.27 5.69
N GLY A 32 13.79 0.60 4.58
CA GLY A 32 14.44 0.62 3.29
C GLY A 32 14.50 -0.69 2.53
N GLN A 33 13.67 -1.70 2.76
CA GLN A 33 13.62 -2.86 1.83
C GLN A 33 13.10 -2.46 0.44
N ALA A 34 12.03 -1.68 0.35
CA ALA A 34 11.59 -1.10 -0.93
C ALA A 34 12.63 -0.08 -1.45
N HIS A 35 13.27 0.69 -0.56
CA HIS A 35 14.41 1.55 -0.92
C HIS A 35 15.62 0.75 -1.40
N ASP A 36 15.89 -0.45 -0.89
CA ASP A 36 17.02 -1.34 -1.20
C ASP A 36 16.75 -2.09 -2.49
N ILE A 37 15.50 -2.54 -2.69
CA ILE A 37 15.01 -2.99 -3.99
C ILE A 37 15.29 -1.86 -4.99
N ILE A 38 14.85 -0.63 -4.70
CA ILE A 38 15.07 0.54 -5.56
C ILE A 38 16.55 0.95 -5.65
N ALA A 39 17.39 0.78 -4.63
CA ALA A 39 18.79 1.20 -4.63
C ALA A 39 19.67 0.18 -5.37
N ARG A 40 19.41 -1.12 -5.18
CA ARG A 40 19.97 -2.19 -6.03
C ARG A 40 19.53 -2.01 -7.48
N LEU A 41 18.28 -1.58 -7.67
CA LEU A 41 17.78 -1.19 -8.98
C LEU A 41 18.31 0.18 -9.42
N GLY A 42 18.71 1.12 -8.57
CA GLY A 42 19.03 2.50 -8.95
C GLY A 42 20.37 2.63 -9.68
N ALA A 43 21.35 1.81 -9.29
CA ALA A 43 22.57 1.59 -10.07
C ALA A 43 22.27 0.91 -11.42
N SER A 44 21.20 0.12 -11.45
CA SER A 44 20.71 -0.62 -12.61
C SER A 44 19.85 0.24 -13.53
N VAL A 45 18.93 1.10 -13.06
CA VAL A 45 17.97 1.91 -13.82
C VAL A 45 18.67 2.98 -14.67
N GLN A 46 19.93 3.32 -14.37
CA GLN A 46 20.77 4.15 -15.24
C GLN A 46 21.44 3.35 -16.38
N SER A 47 21.45 2.01 -16.34
CA SER A 47 22.19 1.12 -17.26
C SER A 47 21.48 -0.18 -17.68
N PHE A 48 20.26 -0.45 -17.23
CA PHE A 48 19.59 -1.75 -17.41
C PHE A 48 18.81 -1.83 -18.70
N THR A 49 18.90 -2.98 -19.34
CA THR A 49 18.31 -3.33 -20.63
C THR A 49 17.54 -4.65 -20.51
N GLY A 50 16.65 -4.80 -19.52
CA GLY A 50 15.87 -6.04 -19.37
C GLY A 50 14.66 -5.99 -18.43
N ASN A 51 13.52 -6.45 -18.98
CA ASN A 51 12.23 -6.81 -18.36
C ASN A 51 11.40 -5.73 -17.64
N ASP A 52 11.80 -4.47 -17.73
CA ASP A 52 11.04 -3.32 -17.24
C ASP A 52 10.56 -2.42 -18.39
N PHE A 53 9.43 -1.75 -18.19
CA PHE A 53 9.00 -0.66 -19.06
C PHE A 53 9.26 0.66 -18.33
N LEU A 54 10.29 1.37 -18.77
CA LEU A 54 10.61 2.71 -18.28
C LEU A 54 9.77 3.75 -19.03
N SER A 55 8.99 4.50 -18.28
CA SER A 55 8.38 5.73 -18.77
C SER A 55 9.20 6.94 -18.36
N ASN A 56 9.42 7.85 -19.31
CA ASN A 56 10.20 9.06 -19.13
C ASN A 56 9.36 10.33 -18.94
N ASN A 57 8.03 10.23 -18.97
CA ASN A 57 7.15 11.38 -18.87
C ASN A 57 5.80 11.05 -18.20
N PRO A 58 5.07 12.08 -17.72
CA PRO A 58 3.77 11.89 -17.06
C PRO A 58 2.70 11.22 -17.93
N THR A 59 2.67 11.50 -19.24
CA THR A 59 1.69 10.94 -20.17
C THR A 59 1.83 9.43 -20.29
N ASP A 60 3.05 8.94 -20.39
CA ASP A 60 3.35 7.52 -20.46
C ASP A 60 3.10 6.84 -19.10
N ASN A 61 3.42 7.50 -17.98
CA ASN A 61 3.04 7.02 -16.65
C ASN A 61 1.52 6.82 -16.55
N PHE A 62 0.74 7.80 -17.03
CA PHE A 62 -0.71 7.71 -17.01
C PHE A 62 -1.23 6.55 -17.87
N ARG A 63 -0.69 6.38 -19.09
CA ARG A 63 -1.04 5.26 -19.98
C ARG A 63 -0.75 3.90 -19.36
N ILE A 64 0.43 3.76 -18.75
CA ILE A 64 0.84 2.53 -18.07
C ILE A 64 -0.06 2.27 -16.85
N THR A 65 -0.23 3.29 -16.00
CA THR A 65 -1.06 3.18 -14.79
C THR A 65 -2.47 2.75 -15.16
N ARG A 66 -3.06 3.41 -16.16
CA ARG A 66 -4.35 3.03 -16.72
C ARG A 66 -4.39 1.56 -17.14
N HIS A 67 -3.40 1.12 -17.92
CA HIS A 67 -3.32 -0.25 -18.39
C HIS A 67 -3.22 -1.26 -17.24
N VAL A 68 -2.44 -0.95 -16.20
CA VAL A 68 -2.35 -1.79 -14.98
C VAL A 68 -3.70 -1.85 -14.28
N TYR A 69 -4.38 -0.73 -14.05
CA TYR A 69 -5.72 -0.72 -13.43
C TYR A 69 -6.75 -1.52 -14.24
N GLU A 70 -6.72 -1.48 -15.58
CA GLU A 70 -7.65 -2.25 -16.43
C GLU A 70 -7.45 -3.78 -16.32
N HIS A 71 -6.26 -4.24 -15.89
CA HIS A 71 -5.90 -5.66 -15.84
C HIS A 71 -5.58 -6.18 -14.43
N ALA A 72 -5.59 -5.32 -13.42
CA ALA A 72 -5.32 -5.66 -12.03
C ALA A 72 -6.50 -6.45 -11.45
N THR A 73 -6.49 -7.76 -11.68
CA THR A 73 -7.40 -8.72 -11.06
C THR A 73 -6.85 -9.14 -9.69
N GLY A 74 -7.65 -9.76 -8.83
CA GLY A 74 -7.16 -10.24 -7.52
C GLY A 74 -7.06 -9.14 -6.46
N ASP A 75 -5.90 -9.00 -5.81
CA ASP A 75 -5.67 -8.00 -4.77
C ASP A 75 -4.80 -6.86 -5.27
N VAL A 76 -5.28 -5.63 -5.08
CA VAL A 76 -4.70 -4.41 -5.63
C VAL A 76 -4.44 -3.42 -4.52
N ILE A 77 -3.20 -2.94 -4.47
CA ILE A 77 -2.74 -1.97 -3.50
C ILE A 77 -2.24 -0.74 -4.24
N GLY A 78 -2.96 0.37 -4.11
CA GLY A 78 -2.50 1.68 -4.56
C GLY A 78 -1.85 2.44 -3.41
N THR A 79 -0.92 3.34 -3.71
CA THR A 79 -0.30 4.22 -2.72
C THR A 79 -0.39 5.67 -3.18
N CYS A 80 -0.78 6.57 -2.29
CA CYS A 80 -0.84 8.02 -2.51
C CYS A 80 -0.22 8.75 -1.31
N PHE A 81 1.08 8.63 -1.16
CA PHE A 81 1.84 9.25 -0.08
C PHE A 81 2.33 10.67 -0.38
N ARG A 82 2.00 11.21 -1.56
CA ARG A 82 2.42 12.56 -1.98
C ARG A 82 1.26 13.46 -2.36
N GLU A 83 0.10 12.88 -2.64
CA GLU A 83 -1.08 13.59 -3.10
C GLU A 83 -2.30 13.13 -2.28
N ASN A 84 -3.13 14.10 -1.89
CA ASN A 84 -4.36 13.80 -1.17
C ASN A 84 -5.37 13.15 -2.14
N PRO A 85 -5.86 11.93 -1.88
CA PRO A 85 -6.70 11.19 -2.81
C PRO A 85 -8.05 11.84 -3.13
N ILE A 86 -8.47 12.87 -2.37
CA ILE A 86 -9.62 13.71 -2.75
C ILE A 86 -9.45 14.30 -4.15
N CYS A 87 -8.23 14.65 -4.56
CA CYS A 87 -8.00 15.34 -5.83
C CYS A 87 -8.31 14.45 -7.05
N TYR A 88 -8.38 13.13 -6.89
CA TYR A 88 -8.64 12.20 -7.99
C TYR A 88 -10.10 12.24 -8.46
N GLY A 89 -11.06 12.42 -7.55
CA GLY A 89 -12.49 12.52 -7.86
C GLY A 89 -12.99 11.48 -8.85
N GLU A 90 -13.80 11.88 -9.82
CA GLU A 90 -14.34 11.00 -10.88
C GLU A 90 -13.28 10.51 -11.89
N GLN A 91 -12.10 11.12 -11.89
CA GLN A 91 -10.99 10.76 -12.79
C GLN A 91 -10.11 9.65 -12.20
N ASP A 92 -10.42 9.19 -11.00
CA ASP A 92 -9.68 8.12 -10.34
C ASP A 92 -9.64 6.85 -11.21
N LEU A 93 -8.44 6.37 -11.50
CA LEU A 93 -8.21 5.19 -12.33
C LEU A 93 -8.70 3.90 -11.67
N ALA A 94 -8.97 3.91 -10.35
CA ALA A 94 -9.59 2.78 -9.65
C ALA A 94 -10.94 2.37 -10.26
N ARG A 95 -11.66 3.28 -10.93
CA ARG A 95 -12.90 2.97 -11.67
C ARG A 95 -12.73 1.93 -12.79
N LEU A 96 -11.50 1.70 -13.24
CA LEU A 96 -11.18 0.75 -14.31
C LEU A 96 -10.92 -0.67 -13.79
N LEU A 97 -10.90 -0.87 -12.46
CA LEU A 97 -10.63 -2.17 -11.88
C LEU A 97 -11.67 -3.21 -12.32
N PRO A 98 -11.23 -4.42 -12.70
CA PRO A 98 -12.12 -5.53 -12.97
C PRO A 98 -13.08 -5.82 -11.79
N LYS A 99 -14.31 -6.24 -12.12
CA LYS A 99 -15.28 -6.66 -11.11
C LYS A 99 -14.70 -7.81 -10.27
N GLY A 100 -14.72 -7.65 -8.96
CA GLY A 100 -14.23 -8.65 -8.01
C GLY A 100 -12.78 -8.43 -7.55
N ALA A 101 -12.04 -7.46 -8.11
CA ALA A 101 -10.77 -7.05 -7.53
C ALA A 101 -10.97 -6.42 -6.15
N SER A 102 -10.14 -6.79 -5.17
CA SER A 102 -10.03 -6.04 -3.92
C SER A 102 -9.10 -4.85 -4.12
N PHE A 103 -9.47 -3.71 -3.53
CA PHE A 103 -8.65 -2.50 -3.63
C PHE A 103 -8.43 -1.88 -2.27
N ALA A 104 -7.17 -1.63 -1.94
CA ALA A 104 -6.78 -0.81 -0.82
C ALA A 104 -5.86 0.31 -1.30
N ARG A 105 -6.09 1.53 -0.82
CA ARG A 105 -5.22 2.66 -1.06
C ARG A 105 -4.53 3.10 0.21
N LEU A 106 -3.21 3.10 0.22
CA LEU A 106 -2.41 3.51 1.38
C LEU A 106 -2.05 5.00 1.25
N THR A 107 -2.21 5.72 2.35
CA THR A 107 -1.82 7.14 2.48
C THR A 107 -1.23 7.37 3.87
N THR A 108 -0.93 8.61 4.22
CA THR A 108 -0.54 8.99 5.59
C THR A 108 -1.41 10.10 6.13
N ASP A 109 -1.47 10.21 7.46
CA ASP A 109 -2.24 11.25 8.17
C ASP A 109 -1.83 12.67 7.76
N ASN A 110 -0.58 12.88 7.35
CA ASN A 110 -0.08 14.18 6.90
C ASN A 110 -0.55 14.53 5.48
N VAL A 111 -0.85 13.53 4.66
CA VAL A 111 -1.24 13.69 3.24
C VAL A 111 -2.76 13.69 3.10
N CYS A 112 -3.43 12.78 3.82
CA CYS A 112 -4.87 12.64 3.86
C CYS A 112 -5.34 12.58 5.32
N PRO A 113 -5.65 13.73 5.93
CA PRO A 113 -6.22 13.79 7.27
C PRO A 113 -7.54 13.03 7.35
N GLU A 114 -7.95 12.66 8.56
CA GLU A 114 -9.12 11.80 8.82
C GLU A 114 -10.42 12.26 8.12
N ALA A 115 -10.71 13.57 8.16
CA ALA A 115 -11.88 14.15 7.49
C ALA A 115 -11.82 13.95 5.97
N ASP A 116 -10.63 14.11 5.39
CA ASP A 116 -10.42 13.96 3.96
C ASP A 116 -10.46 12.49 3.55
N ARG A 117 -9.90 11.60 4.39
CA ARG A 117 -9.93 10.16 4.20
C ARG A 117 -11.35 9.64 4.09
N THR A 118 -12.22 10.03 5.03
CA THR A 118 -13.62 9.61 5.04
C THR A 118 -14.34 10.02 3.76
N LYS A 119 -14.09 11.26 3.29
CA LYS A 119 -14.66 11.76 2.04
C LYS A 119 -14.10 11.04 0.81
N ALA A 120 -12.78 10.86 0.74
CA ALA A 120 -12.11 10.17 -0.36
C ALA A 120 -12.55 8.70 -0.44
N GLU A 121 -12.70 8.03 0.69
CA GLU A 121 -13.15 6.63 0.73
C GLU A 121 -14.60 6.49 0.29
N ALA A 122 -15.48 7.42 0.68
CA ALA A 122 -16.85 7.44 0.19
C ALA A 122 -16.91 7.56 -1.34
N MET A 123 -16.18 8.53 -1.93
CA MET A 123 -16.08 8.68 -3.39
C MET A 123 -15.48 7.44 -4.06
N LEU A 124 -14.42 6.86 -3.46
CA LEU A 124 -13.78 5.67 -3.99
C LEU A 124 -14.72 4.45 -3.98
N LYS A 125 -15.57 4.31 -2.96
CA LYS A 125 -16.56 3.23 -2.86
C LYS A 125 -17.69 3.34 -3.88
N GLU A 126 -17.99 4.54 -4.39
CA GLU A 126 -18.91 4.71 -5.51
C GLU A 126 -18.35 4.07 -6.80
N LEU A 127 -17.02 4.06 -6.95
CA LEU A 127 -16.32 3.46 -8.10
C LEU A 127 -16.03 1.98 -7.88
N VAL A 128 -15.61 1.61 -6.67
CA VAL A 128 -15.17 0.26 -6.28
C VAL A 128 -15.76 -0.05 -4.90
N PRO A 129 -16.93 -0.74 -4.81
CA PRO A 129 -17.66 -0.88 -3.55
C PRO A 129 -16.90 -1.48 -2.37
N ASN A 130 -15.92 -2.35 -2.66
CA ASN A 130 -15.09 -3.01 -1.64
C ASN A 130 -13.75 -2.28 -1.39
N ALA A 131 -13.59 -1.08 -1.94
CA ALA A 131 -12.37 -0.32 -1.75
C ALA A 131 -12.29 0.31 -0.36
N ARG A 132 -11.05 0.51 0.10
CA ARG A 132 -10.74 1.12 1.39
C ARG A 132 -9.53 2.03 1.29
N ILE A 133 -9.49 3.07 2.13
CA ILE A 133 -8.31 3.93 2.30
C ILE A 133 -7.71 3.65 3.66
N VAL A 134 -6.44 3.25 3.66
CA VAL A 134 -5.69 2.86 4.85
C VAL A 134 -4.68 3.96 5.16
N ASN A 135 -4.80 4.56 6.35
CA ASN A 135 -3.80 5.51 6.84
C ASN A 135 -2.66 4.74 7.50
N VAL A 136 -1.48 4.86 6.90
CA VAL A 136 -0.21 4.49 7.50
C VAL A 136 0.24 5.66 8.37
N SER A 137 0.69 5.38 9.60
CA SER A 137 1.08 6.46 10.50
C SER A 137 2.29 7.22 9.94
N SER A 138 2.20 8.55 9.90
CA SER A 138 3.29 9.39 9.38
C SER A 138 4.55 9.38 10.24
N VAL A 139 4.45 8.90 11.49
CA VAL A 139 5.59 8.74 12.41
C VAL A 139 6.27 7.37 12.27
N ASP A 140 5.65 6.42 11.57
CA ASP A 140 6.27 5.14 11.30
C ASP A 140 7.33 5.28 10.21
N TYR A 141 8.43 4.53 10.37
CA TYR A 141 9.49 4.53 9.37
C TYR A 141 9.19 3.49 8.30
N PHE A 142 8.78 3.96 7.11
CA PHE A 142 8.53 3.13 5.93
C PHE A 142 8.98 3.85 4.66
N THR A 143 9.13 3.10 3.57
CA THR A 143 9.47 3.69 2.28
C THR A 143 8.23 4.27 1.60
N SER A 144 8.16 5.60 1.52
CA SER A 144 7.08 6.35 0.88
C SER A 144 7.28 6.45 -0.65
N ILE A 145 6.66 5.53 -1.37
CA ILE A 145 6.69 5.42 -2.82
C ILE A 145 5.26 5.33 -3.34
N ASP A 146 4.94 6.13 -4.35
CA ASP A 146 3.66 6.04 -5.06
C ASP A 146 3.71 5.00 -6.18
N GLY A 147 2.58 4.36 -6.44
CA GLY A 147 2.50 3.22 -7.32
C GLY A 147 1.20 2.43 -7.19
N ILE A 148 1.12 1.38 -7.98
CA ILE A 148 0.10 0.34 -7.93
C ILE A 148 0.79 -1.02 -7.92
N PHE A 149 0.40 -1.87 -6.97
CA PHE A 149 0.97 -3.18 -6.71
C PHE A 149 -0.17 -4.19 -6.73
N THR A 150 -0.07 -5.20 -7.58
CA THR A 150 -1.18 -6.14 -7.78
C THR A 150 -0.68 -7.58 -7.84
N GLU A 151 -1.44 -8.45 -7.19
CA GLU A 151 -1.44 -9.90 -7.40
C GLU A 151 -2.65 -10.25 -8.26
N LEU A 152 -2.40 -10.74 -9.48
CA LEU A 152 -3.41 -11.17 -10.44
C LEU A 152 -4.09 -12.47 -10.01
N SER A 153 -5.22 -12.79 -10.64
CA SER A 153 -6.01 -14.00 -10.34
C SER A 153 -5.27 -15.33 -10.59
N ASP A 154 -4.23 -15.32 -11.41
CA ASP A 154 -3.35 -16.46 -11.67
C ASP A 154 -2.13 -16.53 -10.72
N GLY A 155 -2.04 -15.63 -9.74
CA GLY A 155 -0.95 -15.53 -8.78
C GLY A 155 0.30 -14.81 -9.32
N THR A 156 0.26 -14.29 -10.56
CA THR A 156 1.33 -13.44 -11.07
C THR A 156 1.24 -12.03 -10.50
N HIS A 157 2.35 -11.28 -10.53
CA HIS A 157 2.44 -9.98 -9.88
C HIS A 157 2.92 -8.90 -10.85
N ILE A 158 2.29 -7.73 -10.76
CA ILE A 158 2.68 -6.51 -11.47
C ILE A 158 2.83 -5.39 -10.45
N ALA A 159 3.91 -4.62 -10.56
CA ALA A 159 4.11 -3.43 -9.75
C ALA A 159 4.50 -2.28 -10.66
N PHE A 160 3.76 -1.17 -10.59
CA PHE A 160 4.16 0.07 -11.22
C PHE A 160 4.51 1.08 -10.14
N VAL A 161 5.69 1.68 -10.25
CA VAL A 161 6.23 2.63 -9.29
C VAL A 161 6.47 3.96 -9.99
N THR A 162 6.07 5.06 -9.37
CA THR A 162 6.38 6.42 -9.82
C THR A 162 7.42 7.09 -8.93
N PHE A 163 8.40 7.71 -9.59
CA PHE A 163 9.49 8.43 -8.96
C PHE A 163 9.27 9.94 -9.16
N PRO A 164 9.01 10.70 -8.08
CA PRO A 164 8.93 12.14 -8.18
C PRO A 164 10.31 12.68 -8.55
N LYS A 165 10.33 13.77 -9.30
CA LYS A 165 11.58 14.33 -9.79
C LYS A 165 12.31 15.11 -8.70
N THR A 166 13.62 14.90 -8.59
CA THR A 166 14.54 15.80 -7.90
C THR A 166 15.09 16.82 -8.91
N GLY A 167 14.34 17.86 -9.29
CA GLY A 167 14.80 18.90 -10.23
C GLY A 167 13.72 19.66 -11.01
N THR A 168 14.13 20.58 -11.91
CA THR A 168 13.29 21.60 -12.59
C THR A 168 12.71 21.24 -13.96
N GLU A 169 12.99 20.05 -14.50
CA GLU A 169 12.50 19.64 -15.83
C GLU A 169 11.23 18.75 -15.69
N ASP A 170 10.34 18.68 -16.68
CA ASP A 170 9.05 17.93 -16.61
C ASP A 170 9.15 16.40 -16.80
N HIS A 171 10.00 15.68 -16.05
CA HIS A 171 10.14 14.21 -16.19
C HIS A 171 9.83 13.46 -14.89
N ASN A 172 8.55 13.21 -14.64
CA ASN A 172 8.12 12.18 -13.69
C ASN A 172 8.37 10.82 -14.36
N ARG A 173 9.17 9.95 -13.73
CA ARG A 173 9.52 8.63 -14.28
C ARG A 173 8.69 7.54 -13.62
N GLY A 174 8.30 6.56 -14.42
CA GLY A 174 7.58 5.38 -13.96
C GLY A 174 8.31 4.11 -14.38
N ILE A 175 8.30 3.10 -13.53
CA ILE A 175 8.89 1.79 -13.83
C ILE A 175 7.87 0.71 -13.56
N VAL A 176 7.64 -0.15 -14.55
CA VAL A 176 6.86 -1.38 -14.38
C VAL A 176 7.80 -2.54 -14.08
N PHE A 177 7.49 -3.28 -13.02
CA PHE A 177 8.13 -4.52 -12.64
C PHE A 177 7.17 -5.71 -12.82
N TYR A 178 7.76 -6.86 -13.12
CA TYR A 178 7.07 -8.15 -13.22
C TYR A 178 7.79 -9.22 -12.38
N GLY A 179 7.10 -10.33 -12.12
CA GLY A 179 7.69 -11.51 -11.49
C GLY A 179 8.13 -11.27 -10.04
N HIS A 180 9.33 -11.74 -9.68
CA HIS A 180 9.81 -11.71 -8.29
C HIS A 180 9.91 -10.30 -7.70
N THR A 181 10.30 -9.30 -8.50
CA THR A 181 10.41 -7.91 -8.02
C THR A 181 9.03 -7.32 -7.74
N ALA A 182 8.07 -7.55 -8.62
CA ALA A 182 6.68 -7.11 -8.40
C ALA A 182 6.07 -7.77 -7.17
N LYS A 183 6.32 -9.07 -6.99
CA LYS A 183 5.89 -9.81 -5.81
C LYS A 183 6.48 -9.24 -4.52
N ALA A 184 7.77 -8.91 -4.51
CA ALA A 184 8.41 -8.32 -3.33
C ALA A 184 7.81 -6.96 -2.95
N PHE A 185 7.51 -6.10 -3.94
CA PHE A 185 6.79 -4.84 -3.69
C PHE A 185 5.38 -5.08 -3.16
N PHE A 186 4.64 -5.99 -3.78
CA PHE A 186 3.28 -6.32 -3.35
C PHE A 186 3.24 -6.84 -1.91
N GLU A 187 4.08 -7.82 -1.57
CA GLU A 187 4.16 -8.36 -0.21
C GLU A 187 4.52 -7.28 0.82
N TYR A 188 5.47 -6.40 0.49
CA TYR A 188 5.85 -5.28 1.36
C TYR A 188 4.67 -4.34 1.65
N PHE A 189 3.95 -3.89 0.63
CA PHE A 189 2.83 -2.96 0.81
C PHE A 189 1.58 -3.63 1.38
N ARG A 190 1.37 -4.93 1.12
CA ARG A 190 0.34 -5.74 1.75
C ARG A 190 0.58 -5.85 3.25
N ASP A 191 1.80 -6.19 3.65
CA ASP A 191 2.15 -6.29 5.07
C ASP A 191 2.02 -4.92 5.77
N LEU A 192 2.37 -3.82 5.09
CA LEU A 192 2.18 -2.46 5.61
C LEU A 192 0.68 -2.11 5.80
N ARG A 193 -0.16 -2.47 4.83
CA ARG A 193 -1.63 -2.31 4.89
C ARG A 193 -2.22 -3.06 6.08
N ASP A 194 -1.97 -4.36 6.15
CA ASP A 194 -2.60 -5.27 7.11
C ASP A 194 -2.22 -4.89 8.55
N VAL A 195 -0.98 -4.45 8.77
CA VAL A 195 -0.54 -3.95 10.07
C VAL A 195 -1.25 -2.65 10.43
N SER A 196 -1.33 -1.69 9.49
CA SER A 196 -1.97 -0.41 9.74
C SER A 196 -3.44 -0.59 10.12
N GLU A 197 -4.14 -1.51 9.46
CA GLU A 197 -5.53 -1.89 9.77
C GLU A 197 -5.65 -2.54 11.16
N SER A 198 -4.71 -3.43 11.52
CA SER A 198 -4.73 -4.09 12.84
C SER A 198 -4.54 -3.11 14.01
N VAL A 199 -3.67 -2.10 13.84
CA VAL A 199 -3.40 -1.08 14.86
C VAL A 199 -4.60 -0.14 15.02
N LEU A 200 -5.28 0.19 13.92
CA LEU A 200 -6.54 0.94 13.94
C LEU A 200 -7.62 0.17 14.72
N GLY A 201 -7.80 -1.13 14.44
CA GLY A 201 -8.77 -1.97 15.16
C GLY A 201 -8.56 -1.99 16.67
N GLN A 202 -7.31 -2.11 17.13
CA GLN A 202 -6.98 -2.11 18.57
C GLN A 202 -7.21 -0.75 19.24
N ARG A 203 -6.99 0.37 18.55
CA ARG A 203 -7.27 1.71 19.09
C ARG A 203 -8.77 1.94 19.28
N THR A 204 -9.57 1.55 18.29
CA THR A 204 -11.04 1.69 18.36
C THR A 204 -11.64 0.83 19.47
N GLU A 205 -11.13 -0.39 19.68
CA GLU A 205 -11.56 -1.26 20.78
C GLU A 205 -11.16 -0.70 22.16
N ALA A 206 -9.95 -0.16 22.29
CA ALA A 206 -9.48 0.45 23.53
C ALA A 206 -10.27 1.72 23.90
N GLU A 207 -10.61 2.56 22.93
CA GLU A 207 -11.44 3.76 23.13
C GLU A 207 -12.89 3.40 23.48
N SER A 208 -13.44 2.35 22.85
CA SER A 208 -14.77 1.82 23.20
C SER A 208 -14.81 1.25 24.62
N ALA A 209 -13.78 0.50 25.02
CA ALA A 209 -13.65 -0.04 26.37
C ALA A 209 -13.50 1.06 27.42
N ALA A 210 -12.69 2.10 27.14
CA ALA A 210 -12.53 3.25 28.04
C ALA A 210 -13.83 4.04 28.24
N ASN A 211 -14.62 4.21 27.19
CA ASN A 211 -15.93 4.89 27.27
C ASN A 211 -17.00 4.04 27.98
N SER A 212 -16.89 2.71 27.96
CA SER A 212 -17.81 1.80 28.68
C SER A 212 -17.54 1.68 30.18
N LEU A 213 -16.33 2.07 30.64
CA LEU A 213 -15.92 2.04 32.05
C LEU A 213 -16.06 3.40 32.75
N GLY A 214 -16.42 4.45 32.00
CA GLY A 214 -16.65 5.81 32.51
C GLY A 214 -18.11 6.26 32.53
N GLY A 215 -19.06 5.35 32.34
CA GLY A 215 -20.51 5.59 32.35
C GLY A 215 -21.20 5.05 33.60
#